data_AF-A0A537VYU7-F1
#
_entry.id   AF-A0A537VYU7-F1
#
_cell.length_a   1.000
_cell.length_b   1.000
_cell.length_c   1.000
_cell.angle_alpha   90.00
_cell.angle_beta   90.00
_cell.angle_gamma   90.00
#
_symmetry.space_group_name_H-M   'P 1'
#
loop_
_entity.id
_entity.type
_entity.pdbx_description
1 polymer ?
#
loop_
_entity_poly.entity_id
_entity_poly.type
_entity_poly.pdbx_seq_one_letter_code
_entity_poly.pdbx_strand_id
1 'polypeptide(L)'
;MSGTFSHERAVVIGAGVAGTAAAGALAHEGASVVITEARPRAQLGDLHAVESLGVRILAGGHDRSHLDGATLIVTSPGIPPSADVRRWARERDI
;
A
#
# COMPACT_ATOMS: atom_id res chain seq x y z
N MET A 1 -5.70 19.46 5.22
CA MET A 1 -5.72 18.45 4.15
C MET A 1 -6.04 19.17 2.85
N SER A 2 -5.29 18.88 1.79
CA SER A 2 -5.57 19.46 0.46
C SER A 2 -6.58 18.61 -0.32
N GLY A 3 -6.69 17.31 0.01
CA GLY A 3 -7.58 16.38 -0.70
C GLY A 3 -7.06 15.97 -2.08
N THR A 4 -5.77 16.22 -2.35
CA THR A 4 -5.13 16.00 -3.66
C THR A 4 -5.30 14.57 -4.17
N PHE A 5 -5.39 13.58 -3.27
CA PHE A 5 -5.48 12.17 -3.63
C PHE A 5 -6.90 11.60 -3.40
N SER A 6 -7.92 12.43 -3.26
CA SER A 6 -9.31 12.01 -2.93
C SER A 6 -9.97 11.08 -3.95
N HIS A 7 -9.47 11.04 -5.18
CA HIS A 7 -9.95 10.15 -6.25
C HIS A 7 -9.08 8.91 -6.44
N GLU A 8 -8.01 8.76 -5.65
CA GLU A 8 -7.05 7.69 -5.82
C GLU A 8 -7.39 6.48 -4.95
N ARG A 9 -7.30 5.29 -5.55
CA ARG A 9 -7.13 4.04 -4.82
C ARG A 9 -5.65 3.70 -4.80
N ALA A 10 -5.00 4.04 -3.70
CA ALA A 10 -3.57 3.85 -3.53
C ALA A 10 -3.25 2.48 -2.93
N VAL A 11 -2.37 1.73 -3.59
CA VAL A 11 -1.79 0.50 -3.04
C VAL A 11 -0.34 0.73 -2.66
N VAL A 12 -0.05 0.59 -1.38
CA VAL A 12 1.31 0.66 -0.84
C VAL A 12 1.86 -0.75 -0.67
N ILE A 13 3.02 -1.00 -1.25
CA ILE A 13 3.67 -2.31 -1.23
C ILE A 13 4.74 -2.30 -0.13
N GLY A 14 4.46 -3.04 0.94
CA GLY A 14 5.28 -3.16 2.14
C GLY A 14 4.74 -2.37 3.33
N ALA A 15 4.77 -2.98 4.52
CA ALA A 15 4.32 -2.43 5.79
C ALA A 15 5.50 -2.07 6.72
N GLY A 16 6.67 -1.71 6.16
CA GLY A 16 7.79 -1.14 6.91
C GLY A 16 7.58 0.35 7.21
N VAL A 17 8.54 0.99 7.89
CA VAL A 17 8.46 2.41 8.30
C VAL A 17 8.09 3.35 7.14
N ALA A 18 8.75 3.20 5.99
CA ALA A 18 8.45 4.04 4.83
C ALA A 18 7.06 3.76 4.23
N GLY A 19 6.62 2.49 4.24
CA GLY A 19 5.32 2.10 3.70
C GLY A 19 4.17 2.61 4.56
N THR A 20 4.27 2.45 5.89
CA THR A 20 3.24 2.96 6.81
C THR A 20 3.17 4.48 6.81
N ALA A 21 4.32 5.17 6.73
CA ALA A 21 4.36 6.63 6.60
C ALA A 21 3.68 7.11 5.29
N ALA A 22 4.00 6.48 4.16
CA ALA A 22 3.36 6.80 2.88
C ALA A 22 1.85 6.54 2.91
N ALA A 23 1.42 5.40 3.47
CA ALA A 23 0.01 5.07 3.61
C ALA A 23 -0.75 6.10 4.46
N GLY A 24 -0.17 6.50 5.60
CA GLY A 24 -0.75 7.53 6.45
C GLY A 24 -0.86 8.88 5.75
N ALA A 25 0.17 9.31 5.01
CA ALA A 25 0.15 10.56 4.27
C ALA A 25 -0.93 10.56 3.16
N LEU A 26 -1.04 9.46 2.41
CA LEU A 26 -2.05 9.30 1.36
C LEU A 26 -3.47 9.30 1.93
N ALA A 27 -3.70 8.60 3.04
CA ALA A 27 -5.00 8.58 3.72
C ALA A 27 -5.40 9.98 4.21
N HIS A 28 -4.45 10.73 4.78
CA HIS A 28 -4.69 12.13 5.17
C HIS A 28 -5.00 13.04 3.97
N GLU A 29 -4.50 12.73 2.78
CA GLU A 29 -4.83 13.49 1.56
C GLU A 29 -6.05 12.95 0.81
N GLY A 30 -6.84 12.08 1.45
CA GLY A 30 -8.14 11.62 1.00
C GLY A 30 -8.14 10.33 0.18
N ALA A 31 -6.98 9.71 -0.05
CA ALA A 31 -6.92 8.47 -0.82
C ALA A 31 -7.61 7.30 -0.10
N SER A 32 -8.17 6.38 -0.88
CA SER A 32 -8.52 5.05 -0.39
C SER A 32 -7.27 4.18 -0.39
N VAL A 33 -6.73 3.85 0.79
CA VAL A 33 -5.41 3.23 0.92
C VAL A 33 -5.48 1.77 1.35
N VAL A 34 -4.72 0.94 0.65
CA VAL A 34 -4.44 -0.45 1.01
C VAL A 34 -2.92 -0.65 1.12
N ILE A 35 -2.46 -1.28 2.20
CA ILE A 35 -1.10 -1.83 2.28
C ILE A 35 -1.16 -3.32 1.96
N THR A 36 -0.31 -3.79 1.05
CA THR A 36 -0.05 -5.22 0.86
C THR A 36 1.34 -5.59 1.35
N GLU A 37 1.48 -6.73 2.02
CA GLU A 37 2.71 -7.13 2.70
C GLU A 37 2.93 -8.65 2.61
N ALA A 38 4.15 -9.05 2.27
CA ALA A 38 4.53 -10.44 2.12
C ALA A 38 4.56 -11.17 3.46
N ARG A 39 5.02 -10.51 4.53
CA ARG A 39 5.08 -11.09 5.87
C ARG A 39 3.67 -11.32 6.43
N PRO A 40 3.46 -12.40 7.20
CA PRO A 40 2.19 -12.65 7.89
C PRO A 40 1.92 -11.56 8.94
N ARG A 41 0.63 -11.31 9.25
CA ARG A 41 0.20 -10.26 10.19
C ARG A 41 0.91 -10.34 11.55
N ALA A 42 1.19 -11.55 12.04
CA ALA A 42 1.88 -11.79 13.31
C ALA A 42 3.35 -11.31 13.34
N GLN A 43 3.98 -11.10 12.18
CA GLN A 43 5.32 -10.52 12.06
C GLN A 43 5.30 -9.02 11.78
N LEU A 44 4.12 -8.43 11.66
CA LEU A 44 3.96 -6.99 11.54
C LEU A 44 3.91 -6.39 12.93
N GLY A 45 4.60 -5.26 13.11
CA GLY A 45 4.53 -4.50 14.35
C GLY A 45 3.14 -3.88 14.55
N ASP A 46 3.08 -2.92 15.46
CA ASP A 46 1.88 -2.12 15.65
C ASP A 46 1.59 -1.27 14.39
N LEU A 47 0.38 -1.41 13.87
CA LEU A 47 -0.14 -0.69 12.70
C LEU A 47 -1.41 0.09 13.04
N HIS A 48 -1.78 0.17 14.33
CA HIS A 48 -3.02 0.78 14.78
C HIS A 48 -3.15 2.23 14.28
N ALA A 49 -2.05 2.98 14.24
CA ALA A 49 -2.04 4.37 13.79
C ALA A 49 -2.47 4.56 12.32
N VAL A 50 -2.18 3.61 11.44
CA VAL A 50 -2.64 3.67 10.04
C VAL A 50 -3.99 3.00 9.86
N GLU A 51 -4.26 1.92 10.59
CA GLU A 51 -5.57 1.26 10.60
C GLU A 51 -6.68 2.22 11.09
N SER A 52 -6.38 3.08 12.07
CA SER A 52 -7.32 4.11 12.56
C SER A 52 -7.62 5.21 11.55
N LEU A 53 -6.79 5.37 10.52
CA LEU A 53 -7.02 6.26 9.38
C LEU A 53 -7.85 5.58 8.28
N GLY A 54 -8.31 4.34 8.50
CA GLY A 54 -9.05 3.55 7.52
C GLY A 54 -8.17 2.82 6.50
N VAL A 55 -6.84 2.80 6.71
CA VAL A 55 -5.93 2.04 5.85
C VAL A 55 -6.14 0.54 6.06
N ARG A 56 -6.43 -0.19 4.98
CA ARG A 56 -6.58 -1.65 5.04
C ARG A 56 -5.24 -2.36 4.89
N ILE A 57 -4.99 -3.37 5.71
CA ILE A 57 -3.76 -4.19 5.65
C ILE A 57 -4.07 -5.58 5.10
N LEU A 58 -3.41 -5.95 4.00
CA LEU A 58 -3.46 -7.27 3.38
C LEU A 58 -2.10 -7.94 3.58
N ALA A 59 -1.98 -8.73 4.65
CA ALA A 59 -0.74 -9.39 5.06
C ALA A 59 -0.72 -10.87 4.67
N GLY A 60 0.46 -11.48 4.73
CA GLY A 60 0.66 -12.90 4.46
C GLY A 60 0.87 -13.24 2.98
N GLY A 61 1.24 -12.26 2.16
CA GLY A 61 1.51 -12.46 0.75
C GLY A 61 1.01 -11.30 -0.09
N HIS A 62 1.66 -11.09 -1.23
CA HIS A 62 1.13 -10.22 -2.28
C HIS A 62 0.28 -11.06 -3.24
N ASP A 63 -0.91 -10.58 -3.56
CA ASP A 63 -1.79 -11.19 -4.55
C ASP A 63 -2.07 -10.18 -5.68
N ARG A 64 -2.28 -10.67 -6.91
CA ARG A 64 -2.59 -9.79 -8.06
C ARG A 64 -3.89 -9.02 -7.84
N SER A 65 -4.87 -9.61 -7.15
CA SER A 65 -6.15 -8.98 -6.84
C SER A 65 -6.00 -7.79 -5.89
N HIS A 66 -4.91 -7.69 -5.13
CA HIS A 66 -4.66 -6.52 -4.28
C HIS A 66 -4.55 -5.23 -5.11
N LEU A 67 -4.12 -5.35 -6.37
CA LEU A 67 -3.98 -4.24 -7.32
C LEU A 67 -5.28 -3.91 -8.08
N ASP A 68 -6.39 -4.60 -7.82
CA ASP A 68 -7.65 -4.38 -8.54
C ASP A 68 -8.21 -2.98 -8.28
N GLY A 69 -8.43 -2.23 -9.36
CA GLY A 69 -8.88 -0.84 -9.32
C GLY A 69 -7.84 0.14 -8.74
N ALA A 70 -6.59 -0.27 -8.53
CA ALA A 70 -5.53 0.65 -8.13
C ALA A 70 -5.33 1.72 -9.20
N THR A 71 -5.14 2.96 -8.77
CA THR A 71 -4.84 4.11 -9.63
C THR A 71 -3.47 4.71 -9.29
N LEU A 72 -2.94 4.36 -8.11
CA LEU A 72 -1.63 4.76 -7.63
C LEU A 72 -0.96 3.58 -6.92
N ILE A 73 0.32 3.34 -7.21
CA ILE A 73 1.14 2.36 -6.50
C ILE A 73 2.35 3.03 -5.88
N VAL A 74 2.59 2.76 -4.60
CA VAL A 74 3.79 3.21 -3.87
C VAL A 74 4.60 1.99 -3.44
N THR A 75 5.81 1.86 -3.97
CA THR A 75 6.73 0.78 -3.59
C THR A 75 7.67 1.25 -2.49
N SER A 76 7.71 0.53 -1.35
CA SER A 76 8.70 0.78 -0.31
C SER A 76 10.13 0.46 -0.81
N PRO A 77 11.19 1.17 -0.36
CA PRO A 77 12.57 0.94 -0.80
C PRO A 77 13.08 -0.50 -0.66
N GLY A 78 12.56 -1.26 0.30
CA GLY A 78 12.92 -2.67 0.50
C GLY A 78 12.36 -3.63 -0.55
N ILE A 79 11.47 -3.18 -1.43
CA ILE A 79 10.89 -4.01 -2.50
C ILE A 79 11.84 -3.99 -3.70
N PRO A 80 12.46 -5.14 -4.07
CA PRO A 80 13.43 -5.16 -5.14
C PRO A 80 12.76 -4.84 -6.49
N PRO A 81 13.51 -4.26 -7.46
CA PRO A 81 12.96 -3.96 -8.77
C PRO A 81 12.39 -5.19 -9.51
N SER A 82 12.96 -6.37 -9.25
CA SER A 82 12.53 -7.65 -9.81
C SER A 82 11.27 -8.24 -9.16
N ALA A 83 10.74 -7.65 -8.08
CA ALA A 83 9.58 -8.19 -7.39
C ALA A 83 8.36 -8.29 -8.31
N ASP A 84 7.67 -9.43 -8.26
CA ASP A 84 6.50 -9.71 -9.08
C ASP A 84 5.42 -8.63 -8.98
N VAL A 85 5.19 -8.11 -7.77
CA VAL A 85 4.21 -7.04 -7.52
C VAL A 85 4.50 -5.76 -8.31
N ARG A 86 5.77 -5.44 -8.58
CA ARG A 86 6.12 -4.32 -9.48
C ARG A 86 5.86 -4.65 -10.94
N ARG A 87 6.00 -5.91 -11.33
CA ARG A 87 5.66 -6.35 -12.69
C ARG A 87 4.14 -6.29 -12.91
N TRP A 88 3.35 -6.79 -11.95
CA TRP A 88 1.89 -6.75 -12.04
C TRP A 88 1.33 -5.33 -12.10
N ALA A 89 1.96 -4.37 -11.42
CA ALA A 89 1.65 -2.94 -11.54
C ALA A 89 1.82 -2.45 -12.99
N ARG A 90 3.00 -2.70 -13.58
CA ARG A 90 3.31 -2.31 -14.96
C ARG A 90 2.41 -2.97 -16.00
N GLU A 91 2.02 -4.23 -15.78
CA GLU A 91 1.07 -4.94 -16.64
C GLU A 91 -0.33 -4.29 -16.67
N ARG A 92 -0.62 -3.41 -15.71
CA ARG A 92 -1.88 -2.65 -15.59
C ARG A 92 -1.72 -1.17 -15.96
N ASP A 93 -0.57 -0.78 -16.53
CA ASP A 93 -0.21 0.59 -16.85
C ASP A 93 -0.26 1.56 -15.65
N ILE A 94 0.13 1.07 -14.47
CA ILE A 94 0.27 1.85 -13.22
C ILE A 94 1.74 1.94 -12.81
#